data_AF-A0A6L8L1T4-F1
#
_entry.id   AF-A0A6L8L1T4-F1
#
_cell.length_a   1.000
_cell.length_b   1.000
_cell.length_c   1.000
_cell.angle_alpha   90.00
_cell.angle_beta   90.00
_cell.angle_gamma   90.00
#
_symmetry.space_group_name_H-M   'P 1'
#
loop_
_entity.id
_entity.type
_entity.pdbx_description
1 polymer ?
#
loop_
_entity_poly.entity_id
_entity_poly.type
_entity_poly.pdbx_seq_one_letter_code
_entity_poly.pdbx_strand_id
1 'polypeptide(L)'
;MPMFPFKLPTTATAPFCPSEVAGTVAVPESDPFWKKVLRFAGPGLLVSVGYMDPGNWATAIQGGSQFGYQLLFVVVLSSLAAIVLQCLSMRLGIVTGKDLAVHCREQYPPAVGKALWGFAEISIIACDLAEVLGCALAFKLLLGVSLPVGVALTALDTLIVLGLKGKGFRQVEAIVLGLILTVAICLLAELVFVQPDWHAVAAGLVPSITTLSQREPLYLAIGILGATVMPHNLYLHSSVVQTRVVAKQDSAKRQAINLSRIDTIVSLLLALLINGAILVLAAAAFYQPGNDRVLDIDDAYRLLEPVAGTALAAILFGLALLASGQSSTFTGTIAGQVIMEGFLKMKIPCWQRRAITRGLALVPAMIGVLVLGEHSVGKLLVLSQVVLSMQLPFAMYPLVSLTSQQRIMGNFVNAWWTMALSWCLFAIISAANAWLVWQAFA
;
A
#
# COMPACT_ATOMS: atom_id res chain seq x y z
N MET A 1 -38.56 6.40 -22.64
CA MET A 1 -37.32 6.47 -21.84
C MET A 1 -36.93 5.05 -21.46
N PRO A 2 -35.80 4.52 -21.95
CA PRO A 2 -35.35 3.18 -21.57
C PRO A 2 -34.92 3.20 -20.11
N MET A 3 -35.55 2.35 -19.30
CA MET A 3 -35.17 2.07 -17.92
C MET A 3 -33.80 1.39 -17.94
N PHE A 4 -32.76 2.05 -17.44
CA PHE A 4 -31.48 1.39 -17.18
C PHE A 4 -31.71 0.20 -16.24
N PRO A 5 -31.40 -1.05 -16.63
CA PRO A 5 -31.66 -2.23 -15.82
C PRO A 5 -30.55 -2.46 -14.78
N PHE A 6 -30.05 -1.39 -14.14
CA PHE A 6 -28.97 -1.46 -13.16
C PHE A 6 -29.53 -1.13 -11.77
N LYS A 7 -30.02 -2.15 -11.05
CA LYS A 7 -30.32 -2.00 -9.63
C LYS A 7 -29.02 -2.02 -8.82
N LEU A 8 -28.75 -0.94 -8.10
CA LEU A 8 -27.62 -0.87 -7.16
C LEU A 8 -27.73 -2.02 -6.14
N PRO A 9 -26.63 -2.73 -5.82
CA PRO A 9 -26.67 -3.76 -4.81
C PRO A 9 -27.02 -3.18 -3.44
N THR A 10 -27.91 -3.87 -2.74
CA THR A 10 -28.32 -3.59 -1.37
C THR A 10 -27.49 -4.35 -0.34
N THR A 11 -26.69 -5.32 -0.77
CA THR A 11 -25.78 -6.11 0.08
C THR A 11 -24.33 -5.97 -0.38
N ALA A 12 -23.38 -6.17 0.54
CA ALA A 12 -21.99 -6.44 0.16
C ALA A 12 -21.97 -7.66 -0.78
N THR A 13 -21.08 -7.67 -1.77
CA THR A 13 -20.96 -8.78 -2.73
C THR A 13 -19.51 -9.08 -3.04
N ALA A 14 -19.18 -10.33 -3.36
CA ALA A 14 -17.90 -10.71 -3.94
C ALA A 14 -17.54 -9.82 -5.16
N PRO A 15 -16.25 -9.52 -5.40
CA PRO A 15 -15.05 -10.00 -4.70
C PRO A 15 -14.63 -9.15 -3.48
N PHE A 16 -15.38 -8.09 -3.18
CA PHE A 16 -14.98 -7.07 -2.20
C PHE A 16 -15.49 -7.34 -0.77
N CYS A 17 -16.26 -8.42 -0.58
CA CYS A 17 -16.76 -8.89 0.70
C CYS A 17 -15.97 -10.13 1.14
N PRO A 18 -15.01 -10.02 2.09
CA PRO A 18 -14.15 -11.14 2.48
C PRO A 18 -14.93 -12.35 2.99
N SER A 19 -16.03 -12.10 3.71
CA SER A 19 -16.90 -13.15 4.24
C SER A 19 -17.63 -13.97 3.16
N GLU A 20 -17.68 -13.48 1.92
CA GLU A 20 -18.27 -14.19 0.78
C GLU A 20 -17.25 -14.89 -0.11
N VAL A 21 -15.95 -14.53 0.01
CA VAL A 21 -14.87 -15.11 -0.79
C VAL A 21 -13.97 -16.08 -0.03
N ALA A 22 -14.19 -16.24 1.28
CA ALA A 22 -13.48 -17.19 2.12
C ALA A 22 -13.62 -18.63 1.57
N GLY A 23 -12.50 -19.31 1.34
CA GLY A 23 -12.48 -20.66 0.80
C GLY A 23 -12.98 -20.83 -0.65
N THR A 24 -13.04 -19.76 -1.46
CA THR A 24 -13.49 -19.85 -2.86
C THR A 24 -12.51 -20.55 -3.79
N VAL A 25 -11.21 -20.58 -3.46
CA VAL A 25 -10.18 -21.23 -4.27
C VAL A 25 -9.73 -22.53 -3.58
N ALA A 26 -10.19 -23.65 -4.14
CA ALA A 26 -9.77 -24.98 -3.71
C ALA A 26 -8.36 -25.31 -4.23
N VAL A 27 -7.49 -25.79 -3.33
CA VAL A 27 -6.15 -26.27 -3.68
C VAL A 27 -6.06 -27.77 -3.36
N PRO A 28 -6.22 -28.64 -4.37
CA PRO A 28 -6.16 -30.08 -4.19
C PRO A 28 -4.80 -30.53 -3.65
N GLU A 29 -4.81 -31.48 -2.70
CA GLU A 29 -3.58 -32.06 -2.15
C GLU A 29 -2.79 -32.85 -3.20
N SER A 30 -3.44 -33.30 -4.28
CA SER A 30 -2.82 -34.05 -5.39
C SER A 30 -2.03 -33.19 -6.38
N ASP A 31 -2.13 -31.85 -6.32
CA ASP A 31 -1.42 -31.01 -7.28
C ASP A 31 0.11 -31.00 -7.04
N PRO A 32 0.93 -30.97 -8.11
CA PRO A 32 2.37 -30.79 -7.99
C PRO A 32 2.69 -29.41 -7.39
N PHE A 33 3.84 -29.31 -6.70
CA PHE A 33 4.22 -28.13 -5.92
C PHE A 33 4.12 -26.81 -6.70
N TRP A 34 4.55 -26.78 -7.97
CA TRP A 34 4.47 -25.58 -8.82
C TRP A 34 3.03 -25.15 -9.13
N LYS A 35 2.10 -26.10 -9.36
CA LYS A 35 0.67 -25.78 -9.55
C LYS A 35 0.05 -25.26 -8.25
N LYS A 36 0.48 -25.80 -7.10
CA LYS A 36 0.05 -25.29 -5.79
C LYS A 36 0.53 -23.86 -5.57
N VAL A 37 1.80 -23.56 -5.88
CA VAL A 37 2.33 -22.19 -5.82
C VAL A 37 1.51 -21.25 -6.71
N LEU A 38 1.24 -21.61 -7.96
CA LEU A 38 0.43 -20.77 -8.87
C LEU A 38 -1.02 -20.56 -8.40
N ARG A 39 -1.64 -21.54 -7.73
CA ARG A 39 -2.99 -21.40 -7.18
C ARG A 39 -3.01 -20.59 -5.87
N PHE A 40 -1.95 -20.68 -5.07
CA PHE A 40 -1.77 -19.88 -3.86
C PHE A 40 -1.31 -18.46 -4.16
N ALA A 41 -0.68 -18.22 -5.30
CA ALA A 41 -0.30 -16.89 -5.75
C ALA A 41 -1.54 -16.00 -5.92
N GLY A 42 -1.46 -14.75 -5.47
CA GLY A 42 -2.55 -13.77 -5.58
C GLY A 42 -2.73 -12.89 -4.33
N PRO A 43 -2.91 -13.46 -3.12
CA PRO A 43 -3.03 -12.69 -1.88
C PRO A 43 -1.85 -11.74 -1.65
N GLY A 44 -0.62 -12.23 -1.80
CA GLY A 44 0.60 -11.43 -1.67
C GLY A 44 0.68 -10.35 -2.74
N LEU A 45 0.26 -10.66 -3.97
CA LEU A 45 0.23 -9.70 -5.08
C LEU A 45 -0.76 -8.56 -4.80
N LEU A 46 -1.97 -8.89 -4.36
CA LEU A 46 -2.99 -7.92 -4.00
C LEU A 46 -2.51 -7.01 -2.87
N VAL A 47 -1.77 -7.55 -1.90
CA VAL A 47 -1.20 -6.76 -0.82
C VAL A 47 -0.05 -5.88 -1.31
N SER A 48 0.82 -6.40 -2.18
CA SER A 48 1.99 -5.67 -2.70
C SER A 48 1.63 -4.40 -3.47
N VAL A 49 0.41 -4.31 -4.00
CA VAL A 49 -0.07 -3.14 -4.73
C VAL A 49 -0.21 -1.89 -3.90
N GLY A 50 -0.63 -2.02 -2.64
CA GLY A 50 -0.65 -0.84 -1.77
C GLY A 50 0.75 -0.27 -1.55
N TYR A 51 1.79 -1.09 -1.73
CA TYR A 51 3.20 -0.65 -1.65
C TYR A 51 3.71 -0.02 -2.95
N MET A 52 2.84 0.25 -3.91
CA MET A 52 3.18 0.86 -5.20
C MET A 52 2.27 2.06 -5.51
N ASP A 53 1.57 2.58 -4.52
CA ASP A 53 0.60 3.67 -4.66
C ASP A 53 1.27 5.03 -4.94
N PRO A 54 0.51 6.08 -5.31
CA PRO A 54 1.09 7.40 -5.57
C PRO A 54 1.74 8.06 -4.33
N GLY A 55 1.40 7.60 -3.11
CA GLY A 55 2.04 8.02 -1.88
C GLY A 55 3.51 7.60 -1.82
N ASN A 56 3.79 6.35 -2.19
CA ASN A 56 5.14 5.82 -2.34
C ASN A 56 5.92 6.58 -3.40
N TRP A 57 5.27 6.95 -4.52
CA TRP A 57 5.91 7.75 -5.56
C TRP A 57 6.33 9.12 -5.05
N ALA A 58 5.46 9.83 -4.34
CA ALA A 58 5.77 11.16 -3.81
C ALA A 58 6.99 11.13 -2.87
N THR A 59 7.01 10.18 -1.93
CA THR A 59 8.11 10.07 -0.97
C THR A 59 9.42 9.59 -1.61
N ALA A 60 9.35 8.67 -2.58
CA ALA A 60 10.52 8.19 -3.32
C ALA A 60 11.11 9.25 -4.26
N ILE A 61 10.26 10.00 -4.98
CA ILE A 61 10.69 11.08 -5.88
C ILE A 61 11.33 12.20 -5.08
N GLN A 62 10.67 12.66 -4.02
CA GLN A 62 11.23 13.68 -3.14
C GLN A 62 12.56 13.23 -2.51
N GLY A 63 12.64 11.95 -2.12
CA GLY A 63 13.84 11.36 -1.53
C GLY A 63 15.01 11.31 -2.49
N GLY A 64 14.75 10.85 -3.72
CA GLY A 64 15.76 10.78 -4.78
C GLY A 64 16.21 12.17 -5.23
N SER A 65 15.26 13.10 -5.43
CA SER A 65 15.61 14.45 -5.93
C SER A 65 16.39 15.28 -4.93
N GLN A 66 16.14 15.13 -3.62
CA GLN A 66 16.78 15.95 -2.59
C GLN A 66 18.06 15.32 -2.05
N PHE A 67 18.09 14.00 -1.89
CA PHE A 67 19.18 13.30 -1.20
C PHE A 67 19.93 12.30 -2.10
N GLY A 68 19.62 12.27 -3.39
CA GLY A 68 20.21 11.33 -4.34
C GLY A 68 19.92 9.90 -3.92
N TYR A 69 20.94 9.04 -3.97
CA TYR A 69 20.79 7.63 -3.59
C TYR A 69 20.83 7.38 -2.07
N GLN A 70 21.03 8.41 -1.23
CA GLN A 70 21.29 8.22 0.21
C GLN A 70 20.12 7.62 0.99
N LEU A 71 18.87 7.79 0.53
CA LEU A 71 17.69 7.22 1.19
C LEU A 71 17.29 5.84 0.63
N LEU A 72 18.05 5.28 -0.30
CA LEU A 72 17.73 3.98 -0.90
C LEU A 72 17.76 2.85 0.14
N PHE A 73 18.71 2.87 1.07
CA PHE A 73 18.74 1.89 2.17
C PHE A 73 17.48 1.95 3.05
N VAL A 74 16.84 3.12 3.20
CA VAL A 74 15.60 3.27 3.97
C VAL A 74 14.46 2.53 3.27
N VAL A 75 14.34 2.65 1.94
CA VAL A 75 13.37 1.91 1.13
C VAL A 75 13.55 0.40 1.27
N VAL A 76 14.81 -0.07 1.28
CA VAL A 76 15.12 -1.49 1.49
C VAL A 76 14.72 -1.94 2.88
N LEU A 77 15.16 -1.24 3.92
CA LEU A 77 14.86 -1.60 5.32
C LEU A 77 13.36 -1.54 5.62
N SER A 78 12.64 -0.53 5.11
CA SER A 78 11.20 -0.43 5.28
C SER A 78 10.47 -1.58 4.58
N SER A 79 10.93 -1.99 3.39
CA SER A 79 10.35 -3.11 2.65
C SER A 79 10.63 -4.46 3.33
N LEU A 80 11.82 -4.64 3.90
CA LEU A 80 12.14 -5.82 4.71
C LEU A 80 11.27 -5.88 5.98
N ALA A 81 11.07 -4.74 6.65
CA ALA A 81 10.14 -4.64 7.77
C ALA A 81 8.70 -4.99 7.35
N ALA A 82 8.26 -4.48 6.20
CA ALA A 82 6.96 -4.84 5.63
C ALA A 82 6.81 -6.34 5.39
N ILE A 83 7.82 -7.00 4.81
CA ILE A 83 7.80 -8.46 4.57
C ILE A 83 7.61 -9.21 5.89
N VAL A 84 8.33 -8.82 6.95
CA VAL A 84 8.21 -9.45 8.27
C VAL A 84 6.78 -9.30 8.80
N LEU A 85 6.26 -8.09 8.82
CA LEU A 85 4.92 -7.79 9.36
C LEU A 85 3.81 -8.43 8.54
N GLN A 86 3.95 -8.45 7.21
CA GLN A 86 3.01 -9.11 6.32
C GLN A 86 3.02 -10.63 6.50
N CYS A 87 4.19 -11.24 6.71
CA CYS A 87 4.27 -12.66 7.07
C CYS A 87 3.58 -12.96 8.41
N LEU A 88 3.61 -12.05 9.39
CA LEU A 88 2.86 -12.23 10.64
C LEU A 88 1.36 -12.13 10.42
N SER A 89 0.92 -11.10 9.68
CA SER A 89 -0.50 -10.88 9.37
C SER A 89 -1.10 -12.08 8.64
N MET A 90 -0.39 -12.59 7.65
CA MET A 90 -0.83 -13.75 6.89
C MET A 90 -0.93 -15.01 7.76
N ARG A 91 0.05 -15.22 8.66
CA ARG A 91 0.06 -16.36 9.58
C ARG A 91 -1.12 -16.29 10.54
N LEU A 92 -1.43 -15.11 11.06
CA LEU A 92 -2.59 -14.90 11.92
C LEU A 92 -3.87 -15.33 11.19
N GLY A 93 -4.07 -14.86 9.96
CA GLY A 93 -5.23 -15.21 9.13
C GLY A 93 -5.36 -16.71 8.86
N ILE A 94 -4.27 -17.36 8.44
CA ILE A 94 -4.26 -18.80 8.10
C ILE A 94 -4.47 -19.69 9.34
N VAL A 95 -3.82 -19.36 10.46
CA VAL A 95 -3.83 -20.21 11.67
C VAL A 95 -5.19 -20.13 12.36
N THR A 96 -5.71 -18.92 12.51
CA THR A 96 -6.90 -18.65 13.33
C THR A 96 -8.20 -18.68 12.52
N GLY A 97 -8.14 -18.52 11.20
CA GLY A 97 -9.32 -18.37 10.34
C GLY A 97 -10.12 -17.09 10.61
N LYS A 98 -9.50 -16.09 11.24
CA LYS A 98 -10.07 -14.77 11.53
C LYS A 98 -9.05 -13.69 11.17
N ASP A 99 -9.53 -12.56 10.67
CA ASP A 99 -8.67 -11.42 10.38
C ASP A 99 -8.26 -10.66 11.66
N LEU A 100 -7.26 -9.79 11.52
CA LEU A 100 -6.71 -8.98 12.60
C LEU A 100 -7.77 -8.07 13.25
N ALA A 101 -8.72 -7.52 12.47
CA ALA A 101 -9.74 -6.62 13.00
C ALA A 101 -10.72 -7.35 13.92
N VAL A 102 -11.14 -8.58 13.55
CA VAL A 102 -11.95 -9.45 14.39
C VAL A 102 -11.23 -9.76 15.71
N HIS A 103 -9.93 -10.10 15.66
CA HIS A 103 -9.15 -10.36 16.88
C HIS A 103 -9.02 -9.14 17.76
N CYS A 104 -8.73 -7.97 17.19
CA CYS A 104 -8.67 -6.72 17.96
C CYS A 104 -9.99 -6.46 18.70
N ARG A 105 -11.13 -6.66 18.03
CA ARG A 105 -12.43 -6.49 18.66
C ARG A 105 -12.71 -7.52 19.77
N GLU A 106 -12.31 -8.77 19.58
CA GLU A 106 -12.58 -9.86 20.53
C GLU A 106 -11.65 -9.81 21.76
N GLN A 107 -10.44 -9.29 21.62
CA GLN A 107 -9.42 -9.31 22.68
C GLN A 107 -9.35 -8.02 23.50
N TYR A 108 -9.73 -6.88 22.91
CA TYR A 108 -9.68 -5.58 23.60
C TYR A 108 -11.05 -5.11 24.08
N PRO A 109 -11.12 -4.30 25.16
CA PRO A 109 -12.35 -3.66 25.60
C PRO A 109 -13.01 -2.84 24.48
N PRO A 110 -14.34 -2.67 24.50
CA PRO A 110 -15.08 -2.03 23.40
C PRO A 110 -14.64 -0.59 23.12
N ALA A 111 -14.18 0.15 24.12
CA ALA A 111 -13.62 1.50 23.93
C ALA A 111 -12.33 1.48 23.10
N VAL A 112 -11.41 0.57 23.43
CA VAL A 112 -10.13 0.41 22.70
C VAL A 112 -10.39 -0.13 21.29
N GLY A 113 -11.29 -1.11 21.14
CA GLY A 113 -11.69 -1.63 19.83
C GLY A 113 -12.27 -0.54 18.91
N LYS A 114 -13.10 0.37 19.44
CA LYS A 114 -13.63 1.52 18.68
C LYS A 114 -12.54 2.54 18.33
N ALA A 115 -11.59 2.79 19.23
CA ALA A 115 -10.46 3.66 18.94
C ALA A 115 -9.56 3.09 17.82
N LEU A 116 -9.23 1.80 17.90
CA LEU A 116 -8.48 1.09 16.86
C LEU A 116 -9.20 1.11 15.50
N TRP A 117 -10.52 0.96 15.50
CA TRP A 117 -11.33 1.14 14.29
C TRP A 117 -11.21 2.56 13.73
N GLY A 118 -11.32 3.59 14.58
CA GLY A 118 -11.18 4.98 14.17
C GLY A 118 -9.82 5.25 13.51
N PHE A 119 -8.73 4.78 14.13
CA PHE A 119 -7.40 4.84 13.52
C PHE A 119 -7.34 4.05 12.21
N ALA A 120 -7.86 2.83 12.15
CA ALA A 120 -7.84 2.06 10.91
C ALA A 120 -8.58 2.76 9.75
N GLU A 121 -9.70 3.44 10.03
CA GLU A 121 -10.46 4.19 9.01
C GLU A 121 -9.73 5.47 8.57
N ILE A 122 -9.07 6.20 9.49
CA ILE A 122 -8.23 7.36 9.15
C ILE A 122 -7.09 6.93 8.21
N SER A 123 -6.52 5.73 8.40
CA SER A 123 -5.45 5.20 7.54
C SER A 123 -5.94 4.97 6.12
N ILE A 124 -7.18 4.49 5.97
CA ILE A 124 -7.80 4.28 4.65
C ILE A 124 -8.09 5.63 3.99
N ILE A 125 -8.62 6.60 4.73
CA ILE A 125 -8.94 7.93 4.18
C ILE A 125 -7.65 8.64 3.72
N ALA A 126 -6.57 8.55 4.50
CA ALA A 126 -5.28 9.13 4.13
C ALA A 126 -4.68 8.43 2.90
N CYS A 127 -4.83 7.11 2.77
CA CYS A 127 -4.43 6.37 1.57
C CYS A 127 -5.28 6.80 0.35
N ASP A 128 -6.60 6.86 0.50
CA ASP A 128 -7.52 7.25 -0.59
C ASP A 128 -7.29 8.70 -1.02
N LEU A 129 -6.88 9.59 -0.09
CA LEU A 129 -6.42 10.94 -0.41
C LEU A 129 -5.19 10.92 -1.34
N ALA A 130 -4.21 10.06 -1.06
CA ALA A 130 -3.03 9.90 -1.90
C ALA A 130 -3.38 9.37 -3.30
N GLU A 131 -4.29 8.41 -3.37
CA GLU A 131 -4.81 7.86 -4.63
C GLU A 131 -5.52 8.93 -5.48
N VAL A 132 -6.40 9.72 -4.86
CA VAL A 132 -7.14 10.79 -5.52
C VAL A 132 -6.18 11.82 -6.09
N LEU A 133 -5.24 12.30 -5.28
CA LEU A 133 -4.27 13.30 -5.71
C LEU A 133 -3.34 12.78 -6.81
N GLY A 134 -2.87 11.53 -6.68
CA GLY A 134 -2.03 10.89 -7.70
C GLY A 134 -2.76 10.67 -9.03
N CYS A 135 -3.98 10.14 -9.01
CA CYS A 135 -4.79 9.96 -10.21
C CYS A 135 -5.17 11.31 -10.85
N ALA A 136 -5.53 12.32 -10.03
CA ALA A 136 -5.85 13.64 -10.52
C ALA A 136 -4.66 14.29 -11.23
N LEU A 137 -3.46 14.10 -10.67
CA LEU A 137 -2.24 14.55 -11.31
C LEU A 137 -1.96 13.78 -12.60
N ALA A 138 -2.12 12.45 -12.62
CA ALA A 138 -1.99 11.68 -13.85
C ALA A 138 -2.96 12.15 -14.95
N PHE A 139 -4.22 12.46 -14.61
CA PHE A 139 -5.17 13.04 -15.56
C PHE A 139 -4.73 14.42 -16.06
N LYS A 140 -4.28 15.31 -15.17
CA LYS A 140 -3.74 16.61 -15.56
C LYS A 140 -2.59 16.47 -16.55
N LEU A 141 -1.65 15.57 -16.27
CA LEU A 141 -0.45 15.37 -17.09
C LEU A 141 -0.77 14.72 -18.44
N LEU A 142 -1.63 13.71 -18.47
CA LEU A 142 -1.95 12.95 -19.69
C LEU A 142 -3.01 13.63 -20.58
N LEU A 143 -4.02 14.27 -19.98
CA LEU A 143 -5.15 14.87 -20.71
C LEU A 143 -5.08 16.40 -20.80
N GLY A 144 -4.11 17.03 -20.12
CA GLY A 144 -4.00 18.49 -20.06
C GLY A 144 -5.15 19.18 -19.33
N VAL A 145 -5.89 18.46 -18.48
CA VAL A 145 -7.03 19.02 -17.72
C VAL A 145 -6.55 19.74 -16.46
N SER A 146 -7.35 20.67 -15.94
CA SER A 146 -7.03 21.32 -14.66
C SER A 146 -7.10 20.32 -13.50
N LEU A 147 -6.32 20.56 -12.45
CA LEU A 147 -6.27 19.66 -11.29
C LEU A 147 -7.64 19.44 -10.62
N PRO A 148 -8.50 20.45 -10.41
CA PRO A 148 -9.86 20.24 -9.89
C PRO A 148 -10.72 19.32 -10.77
N VAL A 149 -10.56 19.42 -12.10
CA VAL A 149 -11.25 18.51 -13.05
C VAL A 149 -10.67 17.11 -12.93
N GLY A 150 -9.35 16.97 -12.83
CA GLY A 150 -8.68 15.69 -12.56
C GLY A 150 -9.22 15.02 -11.30
N VAL A 151 -9.35 15.78 -10.20
CA VAL A 151 -9.93 15.29 -8.93
C VAL A 151 -11.37 14.84 -9.14
N ALA A 152 -12.20 15.62 -9.84
CA ALA A 152 -13.58 15.22 -10.16
C ALA A 152 -13.65 13.93 -11.01
N LEU A 153 -12.74 13.78 -11.99
CA LEU A 153 -12.66 12.58 -12.83
C LEU A 153 -12.32 11.32 -12.01
N THR A 154 -11.55 11.45 -10.93
CA THR A 154 -11.27 10.29 -10.06
C THR A 154 -12.52 9.70 -9.42
N ALA A 155 -13.63 10.45 -9.29
CA ALA A 155 -14.89 9.91 -8.79
C ALA A 155 -15.50 8.83 -9.71
N LEU A 156 -15.10 8.80 -10.99
CA LEU A 156 -15.54 7.78 -11.95
C LEU A 156 -14.98 6.39 -11.62
N ASP A 157 -13.96 6.28 -10.78
CA ASP A 157 -13.43 4.98 -10.34
C ASP A 157 -14.45 4.14 -9.56
N THR A 158 -15.46 4.80 -8.95
CA THR A 158 -16.60 4.13 -8.33
C THR A 158 -17.33 3.25 -9.33
N LEU A 159 -17.41 3.67 -10.60
CA LEU A 159 -18.02 2.90 -11.68
C LEU A 159 -17.19 1.65 -12.00
N ILE A 160 -15.87 1.71 -11.89
CA ILE A 160 -14.98 0.56 -12.07
C ILE A 160 -15.27 -0.48 -10.97
N VAL A 161 -15.40 -0.04 -9.72
CA VAL A 161 -15.77 -0.92 -8.59
C VAL A 161 -17.15 -1.55 -8.80
N LEU A 162 -18.15 -0.77 -9.25
CA LEU A 162 -19.47 -1.32 -9.60
C LEU A 162 -19.40 -2.34 -10.75
N GLY A 163 -18.58 -2.07 -11.77
CA GLY A 163 -18.41 -2.93 -12.95
C GLY A 163 -17.75 -4.28 -12.66
N LEU A 164 -17.09 -4.43 -11.51
CA LEU A 164 -16.51 -5.69 -11.05
C LEU A 164 -17.39 -6.48 -10.07
N LYS A 165 -18.63 -6.03 -9.82
CA LYS A 165 -19.61 -6.73 -8.98
C LYS A 165 -19.82 -8.17 -9.45
N GLY A 166 -19.77 -9.13 -8.53
CA GLY A 166 -20.08 -10.54 -8.79
C GLY A 166 -19.00 -11.29 -9.58
N LYS A 167 -17.87 -10.64 -9.88
CA LYS A 167 -16.71 -11.30 -10.48
C LYS A 167 -15.91 -12.06 -9.44
N GLY A 168 -15.27 -13.16 -9.86
CA GLY A 168 -14.45 -13.99 -8.98
C GLY A 168 -13.14 -13.30 -8.58
N PHE A 169 -12.61 -13.65 -7.41
CA PHE A 169 -11.39 -13.06 -6.85
C PHE A 169 -10.18 -13.16 -7.79
N ARG A 170 -10.08 -14.24 -8.59
CA ARG A 170 -9.02 -14.43 -9.60
C ARG A 170 -9.02 -13.38 -10.71
N GLN A 171 -10.17 -12.81 -11.05
CA GLN A 171 -10.24 -11.75 -12.06
C GLN A 171 -9.66 -10.44 -11.52
N VAL A 172 -9.90 -10.12 -10.24
CA VAL A 172 -9.28 -8.97 -9.57
C VAL A 172 -7.77 -9.17 -9.47
N GLU A 173 -7.30 -10.34 -9.02
CA GLU A 173 -5.87 -10.66 -8.97
C GLU A 173 -5.19 -10.49 -10.35
N ALA A 174 -5.86 -10.88 -11.45
CA ALA A 174 -5.33 -10.73 -12.80
C ALA A 174 -5.30 -9.27 -13.29
N ILE A 175 -6.34 -8.47 -12.99
CA ILE A 175 -6.37 -7.03 -13.31
C ILE A 175 -5.23 -6.33 -12.58
N VAL A 176 -5.08 -6.63 -11.30
CA VAL A 176 -4.04 -6.10 -10.43
C VAL A 176 -2.65 -6.46 -10.94
N LEU A 177 -2.43 -7.72 -11.34
CA LEU A 177 -1.18 -8.15 -11.98
C LEU A 177 -0.87 -7.33 -13.25
N GLY A 178 -1.87 -7.09 -14.10
CA GLY A 178 -1.73 -6.27 -15.29
C GLY A 178 -1.30 -4.82 -14.99
N LEU A 179 -1.87 -4.22 -13.95
CA LEU A 179 -1.51 -2.87 -13.51
C LEU A 179 -0.07 -2.82 -12.97
N ILE A 180 0.32 -3.77 -12.13
CA ILE A 180 1.71 -3.86 -11.62
C ILE A 180 2.70 -4.04 -12.76
N LEU A 181 2.41 -4.93 -13.71
CA LEU A 181 3.29 -5.15 -14.86
C LEU A 181 3.40 -3.89 -15.73
N THR A 182 2.31 -3.14 -15.90
CA THR A 182 2.32 -1.85 -16.60
C THR A 182 3.27 -0.87 -15.91
N VAL A 183 3.14 -0.70 -14.58
CA VAL A 183 4.02 0.17 -13.79
C VAL A 183 5.48 -0.27 -13.90
N ALA A 184 5.75 -1.57 -13.74
CA ALA A 184 7.10 -2.11 -13.80
C ALA A 184 7.74 -1.90 -15.19
N ILE A 185 6.99 -2.15 -16.27
CA ILE A 185 7.49 -1.97 -17.64
C ILE A 185 7.78 -0.49 -17.94
N CYS A 186 6.89 0.42 -17.54
CA CYS A 186 7.12 1.87 -17.69
C CYS A 186 8.39 2.31 -16.96
N LEU A 187 8.54 1.95 -15.68
CA LEU A 187 9.71 2.33 -14.88
C LEU A 187 11.01 1.71 -15.40
N LEU A 188 10.96 0.46 -15.88
CA LEU A 188 12.12 -0.18 -16.50
C LEU A 188 12.54 0.57 -17.77
N ALA A 189 11.59 0.98 -18.61
CA ALA A 189 11.90 1.79 -19.79
C ALA A 189 12.51 3.15 -19.40
N GLU A 190 11.96 3.81 -18.38
CA GLU A 190 12.50 5.09 -17.88
C GLU A 190 13.92 4.97 -17.33
N LEU A 191 14.23 3.93 -16.56
CA LEU A 191 15.59 3.66 -16.08
C LEU A 191 16.58 3.43 -17.22
N VAL A 192 16.15 2.78 -18.30
CA VAL A 192 16.97 2.59 -19.51
C VAL A 192 17.26 3.91 -20.21
N PHE A 193 16.30 4.85 -20.22
CA PHE A 193 16.50 6.17 -20.81
C PHE A 193 17.39 7.08 -19.97
N VAL A 194 17.24 7.06 -18.64
CA VAL A 194 17.98 7.95 -17.74
C VAL A 194 19.41 7.47 -17.46
N GLN A 195 19.70 6.16 -17.61
CA GLN A 195 21.03 5.55 -17.43
C GLN A 195 21.70 5.92 -16.08
N PRO A 196 21.16 5.43 -14.94
CA PRO A 196 21.72 5.72 -13.62
C PRO A 196 23.12 5.12 -13.44
N ASP A 197 23.94 5.77 -12.62
CA ASP A 197 25.22 5.21 -12.17
C ASP A 197 24.98 4.09 -11.13
N TRP A 198 25.07 2.85 -11.60
CA TRP A 198 24.87 1.66 -10.78
C TRP A 198 25.88 1.51 -9.63
N HIS A 199 27.08 2.11 -9.73
CA HIS A 199 28.02 2.11 -8.62
C HIS A 199 27.53 3.03 -7.50
N ALA A 200 27.03 4.22 -7.83
CA ALA A 200 26.45 5.14 -6.87
C ALA A 200 25.15 4.59 -6.25
N VAL A 201 24.33 3.90 -7.04
CA VAL A 201 23.14 3.17 -6.54
C VAL A 201 23.55 2.12 -5.51
N ALA A 202 24.57 1.32 -5.80
CA ALA A 202 25.06 0.31 -4.85
C ALA A 202 25.62 0.94 -3.57
N ALA A 203 26.27 2.10 -3.66
CA ALA A 203 26.72 2.85 -2.48
C ALA A 203 25.54 3.37 -1.63
N GLY A 204 24.44 3.78 -2.26
CA GLY A 204 23.21 4.22 -1.57
C GLY A 204 22.47 3.13 -0.79
N LEU A 205 22.78 1.85 -1.05
CA LEU A 205 22.25 0.72 -0.27
C LEU A 205 22.92 0.58 1.11
N VAL A 206 24.07 1.21 1.32
CA VAL A 206 24.80 1.14 2.59
C VAL A 206 24.14 2.09 3.61
N PRO A 207 23.72 1.61 4.78
CA PRO A 207 23.10 2.46 5.80
C PRO A 207 24.01 3.59 6.28
N SER A 208 23.51 4.82 6.22
CA SER A 208 24.22 6.03 6.67
C SER A 208 23.48 6.66 7.87
N ILE A 209 24.08 6.56 9.06
CA ILE A 209 23.52 7.17 10.28
C ILE A 209 23.65 8.70 10.26
N THR A 210 24.67 9.22 9.60
CA THR A 210 24.91 10.66 9.47
C THR A 210 23.80 11.35 8.68
N THR A 211 23.26 10.69 7.64
CA THR A 211 22.12 11.19 6.87
C THR A 211 20.86 11.29 7.73
N LEU A 212 20.59 10.28 8.57
CA LEU A 212 19.40 10.25 9.45
C LEU A 212 19.48 11.19 10.66
N SER A 213 20.64 11.79 10.92
CA SER A 213 20.82 12.72 12.05
C SER A 213 20.24 14.11 11.76
N GLN A 214 19.94 14.42 10.49
CA GLN A 214 19.36 15.68 10.06
C GLN A 214 17.82 15.60 10.04
N ARG A 215 17.14 16.74 10.28
CA ARG A 215 15.68 16.78 10.43
C ARG A 215 14.92 16.40 9.15
N GLU A 216 15.32 16.96 8.01
CA GLU A 216 14.63 16.76 6.73
C GLU A 216 14.76 15.32 6.18
N PRO A 217 15.97 14.71 6.11
CA PRO A 217 16.09 13.31 5.73
C PRO A 217 15.32 12.37 6.67
N LEU A 218 15.28 12.67 7.98
CA LEU A 218 14.54 11.85 8.94
C LEU A 218 13.02 11.95 8.73
N TYR A 219 12.49 13.15 8.49
CA TYR A 219 11.08 13.33 8.14
C TYR A 219 10.70 12.52 6.89
N LEU A 220 11.54 12.58 5.86
CA LEU A 220 11.30 11.85 4.62
C LEU A 220 11.51 10.34 4.77
N ALA A 221 12.47 9.91 5.58
CA ALA A 221 12.66 8.50 5.93
C ALA A 221 11.43 7.93 6.68
N ILE A 222 10.82 8.71 7.58
CA ILE A 222 9.57 8.33 8.25
C ILE A 222 8.41 8.31 7.24
N GLY A 223 8.37 9.26 6.30
CA GLY A 223 7.43 9.25 5.18
C GLY A 223 7.55 7.99 4.33
N ILE A 224 8.77 7.62 3.91
CA ILE A 224 9.07 6.38 3.17
C ILE A 224 8.64 5.16 3.98
N LEU A 225 8.89 5.14 5.30
CA LEU A 225 8.48 4.05 6.17
C LEU A 225 6.97 3.92 6.25
N GLY A 226 6.24 5.03 6.40
CA GLY A 226 4.77 5.07 6.42
C GLY A 226 4.13 4.66 5.10
N ALA A 227 4.67 5.16 4.01
CA ALA A 227 4.27 4.83 2.65
C ALA A 227 4.51 3.34 2.37
N THR A 228 5.66 2.81 2.79
CA THR A 228 5.95 1.38 2.65
C THR A 228 5.03 0.57 3.56
N VAL A 229 5.06 0.75 4.88
CA VAL A 229 4.34 -0.12 5.81
C VAL A 229 2.94 0.42 6.11
N MET A 230 2.00 0.11 5.22
CA MET A 230 0.61 0.55 5.37
C MET A 230 -0.17 -0.22 6.45
N PRO A 231 -0.81 0.47 7.42
CA PRO A 231 -1.57 -0.19 8.50
C PRO A 231 -2.76 -1.01 7.98
N HIS A 232 -3.52 -0.46 7.03
CA HIS A 232 -4.70 -1.10 6.47
C HIS A 232 -4.35 -2.40 5.71
N ASN A 233 -3.15 -2.50 5.13
CA ASN A 233 -2.67 -3.70 4.47
C ASN A 233 -2.41 -4.86 5.43
N LEU A 234 -2.10 -4.57 6.70
CA LEU A 234 -2.00 -5.62 7.73
C LEU A 234 -3.37 -6.26 8.00
N TYR A 235 -4.45 -5.48 7.99
CA TYR A 235 -5.81 -6.03 8.11
C TYR A 235 -6.21 -6.77 6.84
N LEU A 236 -5.99 -6.16 5.67
CA LEU A 236 -6.28 -6.75 4.36
C LEU A 236 -5.65 -8.14 4.21
N HIS A 237 -4.34 -8.24 4.46
CA HIS A 237 -3.61 -9.47 4.22
C HIS A 237 -4.09 -10.62 5.12
N SER A 238 -4.37 -10.34 6.40
CA SER A 238 -4.91 -11.32 7.34
C SER A 238 -6.27 -11.87 6.91
N SER A 239 -7.02 -11.13 6.09
CA SER A 239 -8.31 -11.55 5.57
C SER A 239 -8.20 -12.24 4.20
N VAL A 240 -7.44 -11.66 3.27
CA VAL A 240 -7.33 -12.16 1.88
C VAL A 240 -6.72 -13.56 1.81
N VAL A 241 -5.79 -13.90 2.71
CA VAL A 241 -5.25 -15.27 2.77
C VAL A 241 -6.30 -16.34 3.09
N GLN A 242 -7.44 -15.96 3.67
CA GLN A 242 -8.54 -16.87 3.97
C GLN A 242 -9.38 -17.23 2.74
N THR A 243 -9.13 -16.59 1.58
CA THR A 243 -9.76 -16.97 0.30
C THR A 243 -9.33 -18.35 -0.18
N ARG A 244 -8.18 -18.85 0.28
CA ARG A 244 -7.67 -20.18 -0.02
C ARG A 244 -8.17 -21.17 1.03
N VAL A 245 -8.78 -22.28 0.61
CA VAL A 245 -9.23 -23.33 1.53
C VAL A 245 -8.02 -24.00 2.17
N VAL A 246 -7.89 -23.92 3.49
CA VAL A 246 -6.89 -24.67 4.26
C VAL A 246 -7.62 -25.73 5.07
N ALA A 247 -7.28 -27.00 4.85
CA ALA A 247 -7.80 -28.09 5.66
C ALA A 247 -7.46 -27.85 7.15
N LYS A 248 -8.33 -28.30 8.07
CA LYS A 248 -8.18 -28.02 9.51
C LYS A 248 -6.93 -28.64 10.15
N GLN A 249 -6.27 -29.56 9.46
CA GLN A 249 -5.09 -30.28 9.94
C GLN A 249 -3.85 -29.37 10.05
N ASP A 250 -3.04 -29.58 11.08
CA ASP A 250 -1.83 -28.79 11.33
C ASP A 250 -0.80 -28.90 10.18
N SER A 251 -0.69 -30.07 9.55
CA SER A 251 0.17 -30.29 8.37
C SER A 251 -0.23 -29.39 7.19
N ALA A 252 -1.54 -29.31 6.90
CA ALA A 252 -2.08 -28.46 5.84
C ALA A 252 -1.89 -26.97 6.16
N LYS A 253 -2.07 -26.55 7.41
CA LYS A 253 -1.77 -25.17 7.85
C LYS A 253 -0.29 -24.82 7.67
N ARG A 254 0.64 -25.71 8.04
CA ARG A 254 2.09 -25.50 7.82
C ARG A 254 2.42 -25.36 6.33
N GLN A 255 1.83 -26.20 5.49
CA GLN A 255 2.01 -26.11 4.04
C GLN A 255 1.45 -24.80 3.49
N ALA A 256 0.24 -24.41 3.89
CA ALA A 256 -0.38 -23.15 3.49
C ALA A 256 0.52 -21.97 3.87
N ILE A 257 0.99 -21.89 5.13
CA ILE A 257 1.91 -20.85 5.59
C ILE A 257 3.18 -20.79 4.74
N ASN A 258 3.77 -21.93 4.37
CA ASN A 258 4.99 -21.95 3.55
C ASN A 258 4.74 -21.43 2.13
N LEU A 259 3.66 -21.87 1.46
CA LEU A 259 3.30 -21.42 0.12
C LEU A 259 2.96 -19.94 0.09
N SER A 260 2.12 -19.53 1.05
CA SER A 260 1.75 -18.15 1.31
C SER A 260 2.98 -17.27 1.59
N ARG A 261 3.93 -17.74 2.40
CA ARG A 261 5.18 -16.98 2.67
C ARG A 261 5.96 -16.72 1.38
N ILE A 262 6.06 -17.69 0.48
CA ILE A 262 6.74 -17.50 -0.81
C ILE A 262 6.02 -16.44 -1.64
N ASP A 263 4.69 -16.53 -1.77
CA ASP A 263 3.87 -15.55 -2.49
C ASP A 263 4.06 -14.13 -1.94
N THR A 264 4.01 -13.95 -0.63
CA THR A 264 4.23 -12.65 0.03
C THR A 264 5.64 -12.11 -0.18
N ILE A 265 6.66 -12.94 0.01
CA ILE A 265 8.06 -12.48 -0.15
C ILE A 265 8.30 -12.06 -1.60
N VAL A 266 7.91 -12.89 -2.57
CA VAL A 266 8.11 -12.57 -4.00
C VAL A 266 7.35 -11.30 -4.40
N SER A 267 6.09 -11.17 -3.97
CA SER A 267 5.27 -10.00 -4.31
C SER A 267 5.79 -8.70 -3.69
N LEU A 268 6.23 -8.73 -2.43
CA LEU A 268 6.78 -7.54 -1.76
C LEU A 268 8.21 -7.23 -2.20
N LEU A 269 9.00 -8.21 -2.64
CA LEU A 269 10.28 -7.95 -3.30
C LEU A 269 10.07 -7.25 -4.64
N LEU A 270 9.04 -7.60 -5.40
CA LEU A 270 8.68 -6.85 -6.61
C LEU A 270 8.29 -5.40 -6.27
N ALA A 271 7.52 -5.17 -5.21
CA ALA A 271 7.21 -3.81 -4.73
C ALA A 271 8.47 -3.04 -4.29
N LEU A 272 9.40 -3.69 -3.60
CA LEU A 272 10.70 -3.12 -3.26
C LEU A 272 11.47 -2.67 -4.51
N LEU A 273 11.52 -3.50 -5.56
CA LEU A 273 12.20 -3.15 -6.81
C LEU A 273 11.56 -1.94 -7.47
N ILE A 274 10.22 -1.83 -7.45
CA ILE A 274 9.50 -0.68 -8.00
C ILE A 274 9.79 0.58 -7.19
N ASN A 275 9.69 0.53 -5.86
CA ASN A 275 9.98 1.69 -5.00
C ASN A 275 11.45 2.14 -5.11
N GLY A 276 12.38 1.18 -5.17
CA GLY A 276 13.79 1.45 -5.41
C GLY A 276 14.03 2.07 -6.79
N ALA A 277 13.38 1.56 -7.82
CA ALA A 277 13.45 2.10 -9.18
C ALA A 277 12.98 3.56 -9.25
N ILE A 278 11.88 3.91 -8.59
CA ILE A 278 11.37 5.29 -8.56
C ILE A 278 12.38 6.23 -7.89
N LEU A 279 12.95 5.83 -6.75
CA LEU A 279 13.95 6.64 -6.06
C LEU A 279 15.22 6.81 -6.91
N VAL A 280 15.70 5.71 -7.51
CA VAL A 280 16.88 5.74 -8.39
C VAL A 280 16.63 6.61 -9.62
N LEU A 281 15.45 6.51 -10.23
CA LEU A 281 15.05 7.36 -11.35
C LEU A 281 15.09 8.83 -10.96
N ALA A 282 14.45 9.18 -9.84
CA ALA A 282 14.40 10.57 -9.37
C ALA A 282 15.78 11.11 -9.00
N ALA A 283 16.62 10.28 -8.37
CA ALA A 283 18.01 10.64 -8.07
C ALA A 283 18.82 10.85 -9.34
N ALA A 284 18.76 9.94 -10.31
CA ALA A 284 19.52 10.04 -11.54
C ALA A 284 19.06 11.20 -12.44
N ALA A 285 17.76 11.44 -12.51
CA ALA A 285 17.20 12.46 -13.38
C ALA A 285 17.27 13.88 -12.78
N PHE A 286 17.17 14.00 -11.45
CA PHE A 286 16.87 15.28 -10.82
C PHE A 286 17.79 15.71 -9.68
N TYR A 287 18.62 14.82 -9.14
CA TYR A 287 19.51 15.19 -8.05
C TYR A 287 20.63 16.11 -8.53
N GLN A 288 20.70 17.31 -7.96
CA GLN A 288 21.79 18.26 -8.19
C GLN A 288 22.35 18.75 -6.85
N PRO A 289 23.64 18.50 -6.54
CA PRO A 289 24.25 18.96 -5.30
C PRO A 289 24.11 20.48 -5.12
N GLY A 290 23.51 20.92 -4.01
CA GLY A 290 23.32 22.34 -3.68
C GLY A 290 22.05 22.98 -4.24
N ASN A 291 21.17 22.22 -4.88
CA ASN A 291 19.83 22.67 -5.27
C ASN A 291 18.78 22.13 -4.29
N ASP A 292 18.31 22.97 -3.37
CA ASP A 292 17.30 22.60 -2.35
C ASP A 292 15.87 22.61 -2.90
N ARG A 293 15.68 22.66 -4.22
CA ARG A 293 14.35 22.68 -4.82
C ARG A 293 13.65 21.34 -4.58
N VAL A 294 12.59 21.39 -3.78
CA VAL A 294 11.64 20.29 -3.63
C VAL A 294 10.93 20.09 -4.96
N LEU A 295 11.18 18.95 -5.62
CA LEU A 295 10.49 18.59 -6.85
C LEU A 295 9.24 17.78 -6.52
N ASP A 296 8.13 18.21 -7.11
CA ASP A 296 6.87 17.47 -7.05
C ASP A 296 6.76 16.51 -8.24
N ILE A 297 5.75 15.63 -8.19
CA ILE A 297 5.45 14.70 -9.29
C ILE A 297 5.15 15.45 -10.61
N ASP A 298 4.58 16.66 -10.56
CA ASP A 298 4.37 17.51 -11.76
C ASP A 298 5.69 17.96 -12.38
N ASP A 299 6.67 18.33 -11.55
CA ASP A 299 8.01 18.68 -12.03
C ASP A 299 8.70 17.45 -12.63
N ALA A 300 8.58 16.28 -11.98
CA ALA A 300 9.16 15.03 -12.47
C ALA A 300 8.67 14.71 -13.89
N TYR A 301 7.37 14.83 -14.17
CA TYR A 301 6.83 14.60 -15.51
C TYR A 301 7.40 15.56 -16.56
N ARG A 302 7.46 16.86 -16.25
CA ARG A 302 7.94 17.89 -17.19
C ARG A 302 9.43 17.81 -17.45
N LEU A 303 10.20 17.43 -16.42
CA LEU A 303 11.65 17.35 -16.49
C LEU A 303 12.12 15.99 -17.02
N LEU A 304 11.27 14.95 -17.01
CA LEU A 304 11.63 13.65 -17.56
C LEU A 304 11.89 13.71 -19.07
N GLU A 305 11.08 14.43 -19.84
CA GLU A 305 11.22 14.55 -21.29
C GLU A 305 12.61 15.07 -21.73
N PRO A 306 13.10 16.23 -21.24
CA PRO A 306 14.42 16.72 -21.63
C PRO A 306 15.57 15.85 -21.11
N VAL A 307 15.41 15.20 -19.96
CA VAL A 307 16.45 14.32 -19.39
C VAL A 307 16.54 12.99 -20.15
N ALA A 308 15.40 12.38 -20.44
CA ALA A 308 15.32 11.12 -21.19
C ALA A 308 15.47 11.31 -22.71
N GLY A 309 15.40 12.55 -23.19
CA GLY A 309 15.49 12.91 -24.61
C GLY A 309 14.27 12.50 -25.45
N THR A 310 13.17 12.09 -24.82
CA THR A 310 11.95 11.63 -25.52
C THR A 310 10.66 11.99 -24.78
N ALA A 311 9.64 12.44 -25.52
CA ALA A 311 8.29 12.65 -24.99
C ALA A 311 7.63 11.37 -24.47
N LEU A 312 8.09 10.21 -24.96
CA LEU A 312 7.62 8.89 -24.52
C LEU A 312 7.83 8.70 -23.01
N ALA A 313 8.93 9.20 -22.46
CA ALA A 313 9.25 9.04 -21.05
C ALA A 313 8.20 9.70 -20.14
N ALA A 314 7.77 10.92 -20.46
CA ALA A 314 6.71 11.60 -19.70
C ALA A 314 5.37 10.83 -19.79
N ILE A 315 5.00 10.35 -20.99
CA ILE A 315 3.75 9.58 -21.18
C ILE A 315 3.77 8.28 -20.37
N LEU A 316 4.90 7.55 -20.38
CA LEU A 316 5.07 6.32 -19.59
C LEU A 316 4.93 6.58 -18.09
N PHE A 317 5.51 7.69 -17.61
CA PHE A 317 5.43 8.11 -16.21
C PHE A 317 3.98 8.41 -15.81
N GLY A 318 3.26 9.19 -16.63
CA GLY A 318 1.85 9.49 -16.40
C GLY A 318 0.98 8.24 -16.43
N LEU A 319 1.24 7.29 -17.34
CA LEU A 319 0.51 6.03 -17.44
C LEU A 319 0.77 5.14 -16.22
N ALA A 320 2.01 5.06 -15.75
CA ALA A 320 2.39 4.31 -14.56
C ALA A 320 1.76 4.91 -13.30
N LEU A 321 1.76 6.24 -13.16
CA LEU A 321 1.11 6.93 -12.05
C LEU A 321 -0.41 6.66 -12.03
N LEU A 322 -1.06 6.68 -13.20
CA LEU A 322 -2.48 6.34 -13.31
C LEU A 322 -2.73 4.88 -12.94
N ALA A 323 -1.94 3.95 -13.47
CA ALA A 323 -2.07 2.52 -13.18
C ALA A 323 -1.88 2.22 -11.69
N SER A 324 -0.91 2.86 -11.05
CA SER A 324 -0.67 2.81 -9.60
C SER A 324 -1.90 3.24 -8.79
N GLY A 325 -2.46 4.42 -9.07
CA GLY A 325 -3.64 4.92 -8.35
C GLY A 325 -4.89 4.08 -8.56
N GLN A 326 -5.10 3.53 -9.77
CA GLN A 326 -6.19 2.59 -10.04
C GLN A 326 -6.02 1.25 -9.31
N SER A 327 -4.78 0.81 -9.09
CA SER A 327 -4.53 -0.46 -8.43
C SER A 327 -4.86 -0.38 -6.93
N SER A 328 -4.50 0.72 -6.27
CA SER A 328 -4.76 0.93 -4.84
C SER A 328 -6.26 1.08 -4.51
N THR A 329 -7.05 1.56 -5.47
CA THR A 329 -8.53 1.64 -5.37
C THR A 329 -9.17 0.30 -5.00
N PHE A 330 -8.68 -0.79 -5.58
CA PHE A 330 -9.19 -2.13 -5.31
C PHE A 330 -8.86 -2.56 -3.88
N THR A 331 -7.61 -2.36 -3.45
CA THR A 331 -7.14 -2.78 -2.13
C THR A 331 -7.78 -1.97 -1.02
N GLY A 332 -7.91 -0.66 -1.17
CA GLY A 332 -8.54 0.22 -0.18
C GLY A 332 -10.00 -0.15 0.10
N THR A 333 -10.76 -0.51 -0.94
CA THR A 333 -12.16 -0.94 -0.81
C THR A 333 -12.29 -2.26 -0.04
N ILE A 334 -11.43 -3.24 -0.34
CA ILE A 334 -11.41 -4.55 0.35
C ILE A 334 -10.93 -4.36 1.80
N ALA A 335 -9.81 -3.67 2.00
CA ALA A 335 -9.20 -3.45 3.31
C ALA A 335 -10.17 -2.75 4.26
N GLY A 336 -10.88 -1.76 3.74
CA GLY A 336 -11.93 -1.15 4.50
C GLY A 336 -13.03 -2.14 4.87
N GLN A 337 -13.52 -2.96 3.93
CA GLN A 337 -14.59 -3.90 4.24
C GLN A 337 -14.19 -4.87 5.34
N VAL A 338 -12.93 -5.33 5.32
CA VAL A 338 -12.32 -6.12 6.41
C VAL A 338 -12.39 -5.38 7.74
N ILE A 339 -11.95 -4.11 7.77
CA ILE A 339 -11.93 -3.30 8.99
C ILE A 339 -13.33 -3.08 9.55
N MET A 340 -14.30 -2.76 8.70
CA MET A 340 -15.68 -2.47 9.13
C MET A 340 -16.44 -3.74 9.56
N GLU A 341 -16.32 -4.85 8.81
CA GLU A 341 -16.91 -6.13 9.21
C GLU A 341 -16.26 -6.67 10.50
N GLY A 342 -14.93 -6.55 10.60
CA GLY A 342 -14.15 -7.03 11.74
C GLY A 342 -14.44 -6.27 13.02
N PHE A 343 -14.31 -4.93 13.01
CA PHE A 343 -14.51 -4.10 14.20
C PHE A 343 -15.97 -3.82 14.50
N LEU A 344 -16.79 -3.44 13.50
CA LEU A 344 -18.16 -2.97 13.72
C LEU A 344 -19.24 -4.02 13.46
N LYS A 345 -18.90 -5.20 12.89
CA LYS A 345 -19.90 -6.22 12.51
C LYS A 345 -20.93 -5.70 11.48
N MET A 346 -20.59 -4.62 10.79
CA MET A 346 -21.48 -3.95 9.85
C MET A 346 -21.12 -4.33 8.42
N LYS A 347 -22.13 -4.64 7.60
CA LYS A 347 -21.97 -4.95 6.17
C LYS A 347 -22.71 -3.90 5.35
N ILE A 348 -21.98 -3.04 4.65
CA ILE A 348 -22.53 -2.09 3.68
C ILE A 348 -22.13 -2.53 2.26
N PRO A 349 -22.95 -2.22 1.25
CA PRO A 349 -22.58 -2.39 -0.14
C PRO A 349 -21.27 -1.68 -0.50
N CYS A 350 -20.44 -2.32 -1.32
CA CYS A 350 -19.10 -1.82 -1.67
C CYS A 350 -19.13 -0.46 -2.37
N TRP A 351 -20.19 -0.18 -3.15
CA TRP A 351 -20.35 1.14 -3.77
C TRP A 351 -20.65 2.24 -2.74
N GLN A 352 -21.46 1.97 -1.72
CA GLN A 352 -21.75 2.93 -0.65
C GLN A 352 -20.48 3.22 0.12
N ARG A 353 -19.75 2.15 0.45
CA ARG A 353 -18.45 2.26 1.09
C ARG A 353 -17.52 3.17 0.28
N ARG A 354 -17.30 2.82 -0.98
CA ARG A 354 -16.39 3.56 -1.85
C ARG A 354 -16.84 5.01 -1.99
N ALA A 355 -18.13 5.28 -2.18
CA ALA A 355 -18.65 6.64 -2.26
C ALA A 355 -18.42 7.44 -0.96
N ILE A 356 -18.57 6.82 0.21
CA ILE A 356 -18.31 7.46 1.51
C ILE A 356 -16.82 7.76 1.67
N THR A 357 -15.95 6.76 1.51
CA THR A 357 -14.49 6.95 1.68
C THR A 357 -13.96 7.94 0.65
N ARG A 358 -14.44 7.84 -0.59
CA ARG A 358 -14.06 8.74 -1.68
C ARG A 358 -14.58 10.15 -1.47
N GLY A 359 -15.78 10.33 -0.93
CA GLY A 359 -16.27 11.65 -0.50
C GLY A 359 -15.40 12.27 0.59
N LEU A 360 -15.02 11.47 1.59
CA LEU A 360 -14.14 11.90 2.69
C LEU A 360 -12.71 12.21 2.24
N ALA A 361 -12.24 11.64 1.12
CA ALA A 361 -10.95 11.95 0.52
C ALA A 361 -11.02 13.12 -0.49
N LEU A 362 -12.06 13.17 -1.34
CA LEU A 362 -12.26 14.19 -2.37
C LEU A 362 -12.43 15.58 -1.78
N VAL A 363 -13.21 15.71 -0.70
CA VAL A 363 -13.49 17.02 -0.08
C VAL A 363 -12.21 17.70 0.41
N PRO A 364 -11.37 17.08 1.26
CA PRO A 364 -10.12 17.69 1.68
C PRO A 364 -9.13 17.86 0.51
N ALA A 365 -9.11 16.95 -0.48
CA ALA A 365 -8.30 17.12 -1.69
C ALA A 365 -8.69 18.38 -2.46
N MET A 366 -9.99 18.57 -2.75
CA MET A 366 -10.51 19.72 -3.48
C MET A 366 -10.28 21.02 -2.73
N ILE A 367 -10.54 21.05 -1.42
CA ILE A 367 -10.28 22.22 -0.59
C ILE A 367 -8.79 22.56 -0.61
N GLY A 368 -7.92 21.57 -0.42
CA GLY A 368 -6.47 21.75 -0.46
C GLY A 368 -6.00 22.33 -1.78
N VAL A 369 -6.49 21.80 -2.91
CA VAL A 369 -6.13 22.29 -4.25
C VAL A 369 -6.64 23.71 -4.50
N LEU A 370 -7.88 24.02 -4.09
CA LEU A 370 -8.47 25.35 -4.31
C LEU A 370 -7.85 26.44 -3.43
N VAL A 371 -7.45 26.10 -2.20
CA VAL A 371 -6.92 27.07 -1.23
C VAL A 371 -5.40 27.22 -1.34
N LEU A 372 -4.68 26.11 -1.48
CA LEU A 372 -3.21 26.08 -1.41
C LEU A 372 -2.54 26.03 -2.80
N GLY A 373 -3.34 25.91 -3.87
CA GLY A 373 -2.86 25.82 -5.24
C GLY A 373 -2.19 24.49 -5.60
N GLU A 374 -1.77 24.36 -6.86
CA GLU A 374 -1.26 23.11 -7.43
C GLU A 374 0.07 22.65 -6.83
N HIS A 375 0.92 23.58 -6.35
CA HIS A 375 2.22 23.29 -5.72
C HIS A 375 2.11 22.64 -4.33
N SER A 376 0.89 22.44 -3.82
CA SER A 376 0.67 21.82 -2.52
C SER A 376 0.34 20.34 -2.62
N VAL A 377 0.15 19.80 -3.82
CA VAL A 377 -0.17 18.37 -4.03
C VAL A 377 0.92 17.46 -3.50
N GLY A 378 2.19 17.71 -3.83
CA GLY A 378 3.30 16.87 -3.34
C GLY A 378 3.41 16.89 -1.82
N LYS A 379 3.25 18.07 -1.19
CA LYS A 379 3.21 18.20 0.27
C LYS A 379 2.04 17.44 0.90
N LEU A 380 0.84 17.54 0.32
CA LEU A 380 -0.33 16.79 0.79
C LEU A 380 -0.17 15.28 0.65
N LEU A 381 0.47 14.83 -0.44
CA LEU A 381 0.81 13.42 -0.65
C LEU A 381 1.77 12.94 0.44
N VAL A 382 2.89 13.62 0.67
CA VAL A 382 3.87 13.23 1.71
C VAL A 382 3.24 13.29 3.11
N LEU A 383 2.45 14.33 3.40
CA LEU A 383 1.73 14.46 4.66
C LEU A 383 0.78 13.27 4.90
N SER A 384 0.05 12.83 3.85
CA SER A 384 -0.81 11.65 3.98
C SER A 384 -0.02 10.41 4.40
N GLN A 385 1.20 10.22 3.87
CA GLN A 385 2.05 9.07 4.22
C GLN A 385 2.62 9.16 5.63
N VAL A 386 2.94 10.37 6.09
CA VAL A 386 3.30 10.62 7.49
C VAL A 386 2.15 10.27 8.42
N VAL A 387 0.92 10.65 8.06
CA VAL A 387 -0.29 10.26 8.80
C VAL A 387 -0.47 8.74 8.82
N LEU A 388 -0.18 8.02 7.73
CA LEU A 388 -0.16 6.54 7.73
C LEU A 388 0.91 5.99 8.69
N SER A 389 2.13 6.53 8.67
CA SER A 389 3.20 6.13 9.59
C SER A 389 2.77 6.26 11.04
N MET A 390 2.13 7.37 11.40
CA MET A 390 1.66 7.63 12.77
C MET A 390 0.64 6.60 13.25
N GLN A 391 -0.10 5.98 12.32
CA GLN A 391 -1.14 5.02 12.63
C GLN A 391 -0.63 3.58 12.71
N LEU A 392 0.54 3.32 12.13
CA LEU A 392 1.14 1.99 12.06
C LEU A 392 1.35 1.32 13.42
N PRO A 393 1.84 2.00 14.48
CA PRO A 393 1.99 1.38 15.80
C PRO A 393 0.69 0.76 16.33
N PHE A 394 -0.46 1.38 16.05
CA PHE A 394 -1.76 0.91 16.55
C PHE A 394 -2.26 -0.36 15.84
N ALA A 395 -1.88 -0.59 14.59
CA ALA A 395 -2.15 -1.85 13.90
C ALA A 395 -1.08 -2.92 14.21
N MET A 396 0.17 -2.48 14.36
CA MET A 396 1.31 -3.37 14.54
C MET A 396 1.38 -3.96 15.95
N TYR A 397 1.05 -3.19 16.99
CA TYR A 397 1.05 -3.69 18.36
C TYR A 397 0.10 -4.89 18.56
N PRO A 398 -1.19 -4.82 18.18
CA PRO A 398 -2.06 -5.98 18.21
C PRO A 398 -1.50 -7.15 17.41
N LEU A 399 -1.00 -6.91 16.19
CA LEU A 399 -0.49 -7.98 15.35
C LEU A 399 0.68 -8.74 16.01
N VAL A 400 1.68 -8.02 16.52
CA VAL A 400 2.86 -8.63 17.16
C VAL A 400 2.45 -9.30 18.48
N SER A 401 1.59 -8.67 19.27
CA SER A 401 1.11 -9.23 20.54
C SER A 401 0.34 -10.52 20.32
N LEU A 402 -0.66 -10.51 19.43
CA LEU A 402 -1.55 -11.66 19.17
C LEU A 402 -0.79 -12.84 18.56
N THR A 403 0.14 -12.57 17.63
CA THR A 403 0.97 -13.63 17.02
C THR A 403 2.04 -14.21 17.96
N SER A 404 2.31 -13.54 19.07
CA SER A 404 3.22 -14.02 20.13
C SER A 404 2.49 -14.82 21.22
N GLN A 405 1.16 -14.86 21.24
CA GLN A 405 0.38 -15.55 22.27
C GLN A 405 0.06 -17.00 21.88
N GLN A 406 0.47 -17.95 22.73
CA GLN A 406 0.18 -19.38 22.56
C GLN A 406 -1.32 -19.70 22.60
N ARG A 407 -2.10 -18.92 23.36
CA ARG A 407 -3.56 -19.07 23.40
C ARG A 407 -4.23 -18.88 22.03
N ILE A 408 -3.66 -18.02 21.18
CA ILE A 408 -4.24 -17.65 19.88
C ILE A 408 -3.61 -18.48 18.76
N MET A 409 -2.29 -18.59 18.76
CA MET A 409 -1.55 -19.26 17.68
C MET A 409 -1.33 -20.76 17.91
N GLY A 410 -1.59 -21.28 19.11
CA GLY A 410 -1.37 -22.69 19.46
C GLY A 410 0.07 -23.13 19.18
N ASN A 411 0.23 -24.17 18.37
CA ASN A 411 1.55 -24.69 17.97
C ASN A 411 2.28 -23.81 16.92
N PHE A 412 1.65 -22.72 16.46
CA PHE A 412 2.16 -21.84 15.41
C PHE A 412 2.63 -20.48 15.93
N VAL A 413 2.94 -20.37 17.22
CA VAL A 413 3.52 -19.16 17.83
C VAL A 413 4.80 -18.75 17.13
N ASN A 414 5.10 -17.46 17.14
CA ASN A 414 6.37 -16.93 16.65
C ASN A 414 7.57 -17.59 17.35
N ALA A 415 8.58 -17.97 16.56
CA ALA A 415 9.88 -18.30 17.12
C ALA A 415 10.48 -17.06 17.82
N TRP A 416 11.32 -17.29 18.83
CA TRP A 416 11.83 -16.22 19.69
C TRP A 416 12.57 -15.12 18.90
N TRP A 417 13.32 -15.48 17.84
CA TRP A 417 13.99 -14.51 16.97
C TRP A 417 13.02 -13.66 16.16
N THR A 418 11.93 -14.24 15.66
CA THR A 418 10.89 -13.51 14.93
C THR A 418 10.15 -12.58 15.89
N MET A 419 9.88 -13.04 17.11
CA MET A 419 9.26 -12.23 18.16
C MET A 419 10.16 -11.05 18.54
N ALA A 420 11.45 -11.28 18.80
CA ALA A 420 12.42 -10.24 19.12
C ALA A 420 12.56 -9.21 17.99
N LEU A 421 12.67 -9.68 16.74
CA LEU A 421 12.72 -8.80 15.56
C LEU A 421 11.46 -7.95 15.42
N SER A 422 10.28 -8.54 15.62
CA SER A 422 9.00 -7.84 15.47
C SER A 422 8.78 -6.78 16.56
N TRP A 423 9.18 -7.07 17.80
CA TRP A 423 9.16 -6.09 18.89
C TRP A 423 10.22 -5.00 18.71
N CYS A 424 11.39 -5.33 18.15
CA CYS A 424 12.40 -4.35 17.78
C CYS A 424 11.89 -3.39 16.70
N LEU A 425 11.28 -3.91 15.63
CA LEU A 425 10.60 -3.09 14.62
C LEU A 425 9.52 -2.21 15.25
N PHE A 426 8.75 -2.75 16.20
CA PHE A 426 7.78 -1.97 16.97
C PHE A 426 8.38 -0.82 17.76
N ALA A 427 9.47 -1.07 18.49
CA ALA A 427 10.15 -0.02 19.24
C ALA A 427 10.69 1.06 18.31
N ILE A 428 11.36 0.69 17.20
CA ILE A 428 11.96 1.63 16.25
C ILE A 428 10.89 2.49 15.57
N ILE A 429 9.84 1.86 15.03
CA ILE A 429 8.76 2.57 14.32
C ILE A 429 7.99 3.47 15.28
N SER A 430 7.73 3.01 16.51
CA SER A 430 7.03 3.83 17.50
C SER A 430 7.89 5.02 17.95
N ALA A 431 9.21 4.82 18.14
CA ALA A 431 10.12 5.90 18.48
C ALA A 431 10.23 6.95 17.36
N ALA A 432 10.32 6.52 16.10
CA ALA A 432 10.36 7.42 14.96
C ALA A 432 9.07 8.26 14.85
N ASN A 433 7.90 7.64 15.05
CA ASN A 433 6.63 8.36 15.06
C ASN A 433 6.49 9.29 16.27
N ALA A 434 6.95 8.88 17.46
CA ALA A 434 6.94 9.75 18.65
C ALA A 434 7.84 10.98 18.45
N TRP A 435 8.99 10.82 17.82
CA TRP A 435 9.86 11.93 17.43
C TRP A 435 9.17 12.89 16.46
N LEU A 436 8.46 12.36 15.45
CA LEU A 436 7.72 13.17 14.50
C LEU A 436 6.61 13.98 15.18
N VAL A 437 5.85 13.35 16.07
CA VAL A 437 4.82 14.03 16.88
C VAL A 437 5.46 15.13 17.73
N TRP A 438 6.55 14.82 18.43
CA TRP A 438 7.24 15.82 19.25
C TRP A 438 7.68 17.02 18.41
N GLN A 439 8.25 16.78 17.23
CA GLN A 439 8.67 17.85 16.33
C GLN A 439 7.50 18.66 15.74
N ALA A 440 6.33 18.05 15.53
CA ALA A 440 5.15 18.77 15.07
C ALA A 440 4.58 19.75 16.12
N PHE A 441 4.85 19.50 17.41
CA PHE A 441 4.37 20.31 18.53
C PHE A 441 5.45 21.16 19.22
N ALA A 442 6.72 21.05 18.80
CA ALA A 442 7.86 21.79 19.33
C ALA A 442 8.36 22.83 18.31
#